data_AF-A0A969T4G0-F1
#
_entry.id   AF-A0A969T4G0-F1
#
_cell.length_a   1.000
_cell.length_b   1.000
_cell.length_c   1.000
_cell.angle_alpha   90.00
_cell.angle_beta   90.00
_cell.angle_gamma   90.00
#
_symmetry.space_group_name_H-M   'P 1'
#
loop_
_entity.id
_entity.type
_entity.pdbx_description
1 polymer ?
#
loop_
_entity_poly.entity_id
_entity_poly.type
_entity_poly.pdbx_seq_one_letter_code
_entity_poly.pdbx_strand_id
1 'polypeptide(L)'
;MNRLPVLSTLMLIAGSLPVLAESLPQQPALVLAQAETGTLEFRASGEDLAVEGLVSKDGWEISFDNIYVTLAEVTAYQTEPPFDALSDNDLESTLEVGLEDPLTVDLAAVEGDDNSVLLEAVTAPAGRYNAISWQMVEAPDGPAAGYSILFAGSATRESETVDFVLKLSPEVTYTCGDFVGDDRKGILAAGETADVQATFHLDHLFGEVDKDDDFNQLALGFDPLAEIATDGVLDVSTDELADQLSAEDYELLMATVVPELGHVGEGHCRVSDLTI
;
A
#
# COMPACT_ATOMS: atom_id res chain seq x y z
N MET A 1 12.18 69.45 -74.01
CA MET A 1 10.71 69.68 -74.12
C MET A 1 10.10 69.26 -72.78
N ASN A 2 10.16 70.14 -71.77
CA ASN A 2 9.06 71.00 -71.33
C ASN A 2 7.72 70.27 -71.14
N ARG A 3 7.36 70.00 -69.87
CA ARG A 3 6.07 70.35 -69.24
C ARG A 3 6.11 70.06 -67.73
N LEU A 4 6.22 71.13 -66.93
CA LEU A 4 5.58 71.29 -65.62
C LEU A 4 4.11 71.69 -65.83
N PRO A 5 3.22 71.82 -64.81
CA PRO A 5 3.26 71.39 -63.39
C PRO A 5 1.94 70.67 -62.97
N VAL A 6 1.74 70.38 -61.68
CA VAL A 6 0.63 70.92 -60.85
C VAL A 6 0.84 70.47 -59.39
N LEU A 7 0.89 71.48 -58.52
CA LEU A 7 0.89 71.40 -57.07
C LEU A 7 -0.53 71.10 -56.59
N SER A 8 -0.72 70.21 -55.61
CA SER A 8 -1.93 70.22 -54.79
C SER A 8 -1.57 69.89 -53.35
N THR A 9 -1.52 70.93 -52.53
CA THR A 9 -1.31 70.89 -51.08
C THR A 9 -2.64 70.54 -50.42
N LEU A 10 -2.73 69.35 -49.83
CA LEU A 10 -3.87 68.97 -48.97
C LEU A 10 -3.48 69.20 -47.51
N MET A 11 -4.11 70.19 -46.89
CA MET A 11 -4.00 70.53 -45.48
C MET A 11 -4.99 69.65 -44.70
N LEU A 12 -4.50 68.63 -43.98
CA LEU A 12 -5.34 67.77 -43.15
C LEU A 12 -5.42 68.35 -41.73
N ILE A 13 -6.62 68.75 -41.33
CA ILE A 13 -6.95 69.25 -39.99
C ILE A 13 -7.06 68.05 -39.04
N ALA A 14 -6.19 67.99 -38.03
CA ALA A 14 -6.27 67.02 -36.95
C ALA A 14 -7.36 67.43 -35.95
N GLY A 15 -8.54 66.80 -36.07
CA GLY A 15 -9.58 66.82 -35.04
C GLY A 15 -9.43 65.61 -34.12
N SER A 16 -8.96 65.82 -32.90
CA SER A 16 -8.91 64.83 -31.83
C SER A 16 -10.32 64.58 -31.27
N LEU A 17 -10.88 63.41 -31.58
CA LEU A 17 -12.10 62.90 -30.94
C LEU A 17 -11.75 62.31 -29.56
N PRO A 18 -12.58 62.49 -28.52
CA PRO A 18 -12.41 61.78 -27.27
C PRO A 18 -12.77 60.31 -27.49
N VAL A 19 -11.78 59.42 -27.30
CA VAL A 19 -12.01 57.98 -27.19
C VAL A 19 -12.73 57.76 -25.85
N LEU A 20 -14.02 57.45 -25.91
CA LEU A 20 -14.73 56.83 -24.79
C LEU A 20 -14.18 55.41 -24.70
N ALA A 21 -13.32 55.16 -23.70
CA ALA A 21 -12.90 53.82 -23.36
C ALA A 21 -14.12 53.06 -22.80
N GLU A 22 -14.73 52.21 -23.63
CA GLU A 22 -15.62 51.17 -23.14
C GLU A 22 -14.80 50.26 -22.21
N SER A 23 -15.14 50.27 -20.92
CA SER A 23 -14.58 49.34 -19.94
C SER A 23 -15.02 47.94 -20.33
N LEU A 24 -14.11 47.13 -20.84
CA LEU A 24 -14.31 45.70 -21.01
C LEU A 24 -14.67 45.09 -19.63
N PRO A 25 -15.67 44.21 -19.54
CA PRO A 25 -15.96 43.51 -18.31
C PRO A 25 -14.72 42.72 -17.89
N GLN A 26 -14.21 42.98 -16.69
CA GLN A 26 -13.18 42.15 -16.07
C GLN A 26 -13.74 40.72 -15.98
N GLN A 27 -13.14 39.79 -16.72
CA GLN A 27 -13.33 38.36 -16.49
C GLN A 27 -13.02 38.11 -15.00
N PRO A 28 -13.91 37.44 -14.24
CA PRO A 28 -13.57 37.02 -12.90
C PRO A 28 -12.31 36.14 -13.00
N ALA A 29 -11.27 36.52 -12.27
CA ALA A 29 -10.14 35.64 -12.04
C ALA A 29 -10.69 34.34 -11.43
N LEU A 30 -10.38 33.20 -12.03
CA LEU A 30 -10.58 31.91 -11.36
C LEU A 30 -9.71 31.95 -10.10
N VAL A 31 -10.36 32.15 -8.95
CA VAL A 31 -9.76 31.81 -7.67
C VAL A 31 -9.84 30.29 -7.62
N LEU A 32 -8.71 29.61 -7.85
CA LEU A 32 -8.59 28.21 -7.47
C LEU A 32 -8.78 28.20 -5.96
N ALA A 33 -9.92 27.70 -5.48
CA ALA A 33 -10.08 27.41 -4.07
C ALA A 33 -8.93 26.47 -3.70
N GLN A 34 -8.07 26.88 -2.76
CA GLN A 34 -7.14 25.93 -2.16
C GLN A 34 -7.98 24.80 -1.58
N ALA A 35 -7.68 23.56 -1.98
CA ALA A 35 -8.30 22.41 -1.36
C ALA A 35 -8.02 22.50 0.14
N GLU A 36 -9.07 22.42 0.95
CA GLU A 36 -8.91 22.33 2.39
C GLU A 36 -8.15 21.04 2.71
N THR A 37 -7.28 21.06 3.73
CA THR A 37 -6.39 19.94 4.06
C THR A 37 -6.69 19.38 5.44
N GLY A 38 -6.33 18.12 5.66
CA GLY A 38 -6.26 17.47 6.97
C GLY A 38 -4.96 16.68 7.09
N THR A 39 -4.92 15.77 8.06
CA THR A 39 -3.82 14.82 8.27
C THR A 39 -4.25 13.43 7.78
N LEU A 40 -3.51 12.85 6.84
CA LEU A 40 -3.69 11.46 6.42
C LEU A 40 -2.61 10.60 7.07
N GLU A 41 -3.01 9.63 7.88
CA GLU A 41 -2.13 8.60 8.45
C GLU A 41 -2.06 7.40 7.52
N PHE A 42 -0.84 6.96 7.21
CA PHE A 42 -0.60 5.69 6.55
C PHE A 42 -0.27 4.66 7.63
N ARG A 43 -0.96 3.52 7.61
CA ARG A 43 -0.82 2.47 8.60
C ARG A 43 -0.54 1.11 7.94
N ALA A 44 0.10 0.23 8.70
CA ALA A 44 0.22 -1.19 8.33
C ALA A 44 -0.34 -2.06 9.46
N SER A 45 -0.93 -3.20 9.12
CA SER A 45 -1.59 -4.11 10.07
C SER A 45 -1.28 -5.55 9.71
N GLY A 46 -0.99 -6.38 10.71
CA GLY A 46 -1.06 -7.84 10.61
C GLY A 46 -2.29 -8.41 11.35
N GLU A 47 -3.25 -7.53 11.63
CA GLU A 47 -4.48 -7.78 12.39
C GLU A 47 -4.23 -8.37 13.78
N ASP A 48 -5.27 -8.94 14.39
CA ASP A 48 -5.19 -9.59 15.69
C ASP A 48 -4.17 -10.74 15.67
N LEU A 49 -4.03 -11.43 14.53
CA LEU A 49 -3.15 -12.59 14.39
C LEU A 49 -1.66 -12.26 14.57
N ALA A 50 -1.22 -11.05 14.19
CA ALA A 50 0.15 -10.61 14.42
C ALA A 50 0.49 -10.40 15.90
N VAL A 51 -0.50 -10.12 16.74
CA VAL A 51 -0.33 -9.81 18.17
C VAL A 51 -0.69 -10.98 19.05
N GLU A 52 -1.82 -11.63 18.77
CA GLU A 52 -2.37 -12.74 19.55
C GLU A 52 -1.78 -14.09 19.15
N GLY A 53 -1.18 -14.17 17.96
CA GLY A 53 -0.81 -15.44 17.33
C GLY A 53 -2.01 -16.15 16.71
N LEU A 54 -1.80 -17.40 16.29
CA LEU A 54 -2.84 -18.22 15.68
C LEU A 54 -2.57 -19.71 15.86
N VAL A 55 -3.58 -20.54 15.54
CA VAL A 55 -3.40 -21.99 15.39
C VAL A 55 -3.48 -22.33 13.91
N SER A 56 -2.35 -22.72 13.32
CA SER A 56 -2.25 -23.04 11.89
C SER A 56 -3.21 -24.17 11.48
N LYS A 57 -3.45 -24.33 10.17
CA LYS A 57 -4.32 -25.40 9.63
C LYS A 57 -3.91 -26.83 10.02
N ASP A 58 -2.63 -27.01 10.32
CA ASP A 58 -2.00 -28.28 10.74
C ASP A 58 -1.78 -28.37 12.26
N GLY A 59 -2.36 -27.44 13.03
CA GLY A 59 -2.51 -27.52 14.48
C GLY A 59 -1.30 -27.04 15.28
N TRP A 60 -0.46 -26.17 14.72
CA TRP A 60 0.62 -25.51 15.45
C TRP A 60 0.11 -24.20 16.07
N GLU A 61 0.29 -24.06 17.37
CA GLU A 61 0.11 -22.79 18.08
C GLU A 61 1.32 -21.90 17.75
N ILE A 62 1.11 -20.86 16.95
CA ILE A 62 2.12 -19.92 16.49
C ILE A 62 1.99 -18.61 17.28
N SER A 63 3.10 -18.13 17.82
CA SER A 63 3.23 -16.79 18.40
C SER A 63 4.36 -16.03 17.72
N PHE A 64 4.17 -14.74 17.48
CA PHE A 64 5.19 -13.89 16.87
C PHE A 64 5.88 -13.02 17.93
N ASP A 65 7.20 -12.99 17.91
CA ASP A 65 8.00 -11.99 18.61
C ASP A 65 8.12 -10.72 17.77
N ASN A 66 8.33 -10.89 16.45
CA ASN A 66 8.44 -9.80 15.47
C ASN A 66 7.89 -10.24 14.11
N ILE A 67 7.28 -9.30 13.40
CA ILE A 67 6.93 -9.42 11.99
C ILE A 67 7.38 -8.16 11.28
N TYR A 68 8.61 -8.15 10.77
CA TYR A 68 9.11 -7.01 10.04
C TYR A 68 8.66 -7.05 8.59
N VAL A 69 8.10 -5.95 8.11
CA VAL A 69 7.80 -5.76 6.68
C VAL A 69 8.34 -4.41 6.22
N THR A 70 8.91 -4.37 5.02
CA THR A 70 9.38 -3.13 4.41
C THR A 70 8.47 -2.73 3.26
N LEU A 71 7.88 -1.55 3.37
CA LEU A 71 6.99 -0.99 2.37
C LEU A 71 7.67 0.18 1.67
N ALA A 72 7.60 0.24 0.35
CA ALA A 72 8.02 1.35 -0.49
C ALA A 72 6.88 1.81 -1.39
N GLU A 73 7.01 3.02 -1.95
CA GLU A 73 6.04 3.61 -2.87
C GLU A 73 4.58 3.57 -2.37
N VAL A 74 4.42 3.68 -1.04
CA VAL A 74 3.10 3.66 -0.40
C VAL A 74 2.32 4.88 -0.86
N THR A 75 1.21 4.67 -1.57
CA THR A 75 0.43 5.75 -2.20
C THR A 75 -1.06 5.53 -1.98
N ALA A 76 -1.75 6.56 -1.49
CA ALA A 76 -3.19 6.61 -1.35
C ALA A 76 -3.82 7.44 -2.47
N TYR A 77 -4.98 7.01 -2.96
CA TYR A 77 -5.62 7.58 -4.14
C TYR A 77 -7.05 8.00 -3.84
N GLN A 78 -7.47 9.11 -4.47
CA GLN A 78 -8.89 9.43 -4.64
C GLN A 78 -9.30 9.10 -6.07
N THR A 79 -10.20 8.14 -6.24
CA THR A 79 -10.67 7.65 -7.54
C THR A 79 -12.18 7.83 -7.69
N GLU A 80 -12.64 8.07 -8.92
CA GLU A 80 -14.06 8.06 -9.29
C GLU A 80 -14.20 7.51 -10.71
N PRO A 81 -14.72 6.28 -10.90
CA PRO A 81 -15.32 5.40 -9.87
C PRO A 81 -14.29 4.84 -8.87
N PRO A 82 -14.75 4.29 -7.72
CA PRO A 82 -13.88 3.51 -6.83
C PRO A 82 -13.13 2.41 -7.58
N PHE A 83 -11.86 2.22 -7.25
CA PHE A 83 -11.05 1.16 -7.84
C PHE A 83 -11.56 -0.22 -7.39
N ASP A 84 -11.72 -1.14 -8.35
CA ASP A 84 -12.10 -2.54 -8.11
C ASP A 84 -10.91 -3.43 -8.47
N ALA A 85 -10.21 -3.91 -7.44
CA ALA A 85 -9.01 -4.74 -7.55
C ALA A 85 -9.28 -6.10 -8.23
N LEU A 86 -10.53 -6.56 -8.25
CA LEU A 86 -10.94 -7.81 -8.88
C LEU A 86 -11.32 -7.62 -10.36
N SER A 87 -11.35 -6.38 -10.83
CA SER A 87 -11.64 -6.05 -12.23
C SER A 87 -10.38 -5.89 -13.08
N ASP A 88 -10.54 -6.04 -14.40
CA ASP A 88 -9.48 -5.79 -15.38
C ASP A 88 -9.20 -4.28 -15.61
N ASN A 89 -9.88 -3.37 -14.91
CA ASN A 89 -9.71 -1.94 -15.14
C ASN A 89 -8.47 -1.42 -14.41
N ASP A 90 -7.72 -0.52 -15.06
CA ASP A 90 -6.61 0.17 -14.41
C ASP A 90 -7.12 1.16 -13.36
N LEU A 91 -6.27 1.47 -12.37
CA LEU A 91 -6.56 2.49 -11.39
C LEU A 91 -6.49 3.87 -12.08
N GLU A 92 -7.61 4.61 -12.05
CA GLU A 92 -7.69 5.98 -12.55
C GLU A 92 -7.86 6.96 -11.37
N SER A 93 -6.76 7.62 -11.01
CA SER A 93 -6.72 8.57 -9.89
C SER A 93 -7.06 9.99 -10.33
N THR A 94 -7.72 10.73 -9.44
CA THR A 94 -7.86 12.19 -9.55
C THR A 94 -6.88 12.93 -8.65
N LEU A 95 -6.37 12.24 -7.63
CA LEU A 95 -5.43 12.76 -6.64
C LEU A 95 -4.64 11.60 -6.02
N GLU A 96 -3.36 11.87 -5.76
CA GLU A 96 -2.39 10.94 -5.18
C GLU A 96 -1.65 11.60 -4.02
N VAL A 97 -1.46 10.85 -2.94
CA VAL A 97 -0.61 11.22 -1.80
C VAL A 97 0.23 10.00 -1.46
N GLY A 98 1.54 10.14 -1.42
CA GLY A 98 2.43 9.00 -1.15
C GLY A 98 3.56 9.35 -0.19
N LEU A 99 4.21 8.30 0.29
CA LEU A 99 5.40 8.35 1.13
C LEU A 99 6.65 8.28 0.25
N GLU A 100 7.69 9.04 0.58
CA GLU A 100 8.87 9.18 -0.29
C GLU A 100 9.88 8.05 -0.10
N ASP A 101 10.10 7.61 1.15
CA ASP A 101 11.14 6.65 1.51
C ASP A 101 10.55 5.29 1.89
N PRO A 102 11.27 4.17 1.64
CA PRO A 102 10.90 2.87 2.18
C PRO A 102 10.89 2.88 3.72
N LEU A 103 9.91 2.20 4.30
CA LEU A 103 9.71 2.11 5.74
C LEU A 103 9.63 0.65 6.16
N THR A 104 10.52 0.26 7.09
CA THR A 104 10.44 -1.04 7.76
C THR A 104 9.69 -0.89 9.08
N VAL A 105 8.64 -1.68 9.27
CA VAL A 105 7.83 -1.69 10.50
C VAL A 105 7.68 -3.10 11.04
N ASP A 106 7.42 -3.20 12.34
CA ASP A 106 7.11 -4.47 13.02
C ASP A 106 5.61 -4.57 13.29
N LEU A 107 4.91 -5.43 12.57
CA LEU A 107 3.45 -5.60 12.70
C LEU A 107 3.05 -6.22 14.05
N ALA A 108 3.97 -6.89 14.74
CA ALA A 108 3.72 -7.41 16.09
C ALA A 108 3.92 -6.34 17.19
N ALA A 109 4.57 -5.20 16.87
CA ALA A 109 4.85 -4.12 17.80
C ALA A 109 3.73 -3.06 17.83
N VAL A 110 2.47 -3.50 17.90
CA VAL A 110 1.31 -2.61 17.96
C VAL A 110 1.31 -1.80 19.27
N GLU A 111 1.09 -0.49 19.15
CA GLU A 111 0.81 0.38 20.28
C GLU A 111 -0.67 0.85 20.22
N GLY A 112 -1.42 0.65 21.31
CA GLY A 112 -2.83 1.06 21.41
C GLY A 112 -3.80 -0.03 20.95
N ASP A 113 -5.04 0.38 20.65
CA ASP A 113 -6.18 -0.54 20.48
C ASP A 113 -6.58 -0.77 19.00
N ASP A 114 -5.86 -0.21 18.02
CA ASP A 114 -6.21 -0.23 16.57
C ASP A 114 -5.42 -1.30 15.76
N ASN A 115 -4.79 -2.27 16.45
CA ASN A 115 -4.08 -3.43 15.88
C ASN A 115 -3.25 -3.14 14.62
N SER A 116 -2.65 -1.94 14.58
CA SER A 116 -1.91 -1.43 13.44
C SER A 116 -0.82 -0.47 13.88
N VAL A 117 0.21 -0.37 13.06
CA VAL A 117 1.38 0.49 13.26
C VAL A 117 1.32 1.68 12.32
N LEU A 118 1.66 2.86 12.85
CA LEU A 118 1.77 4.09 12.06
C LEU A 118 3.05 4.03 11.22
N LEU A 119 2.91 4.15 9.90
CA LEU A 119 4.03 4.34 8.97
C LEU A 119 4.49 5.80 9.01
N GLU A 120 3.57 6.70 8.61
CA GLU A 120 3.81 8.14 8.57
C GLU A 120 2.47 8.89 8.56
N ALA A 121 2.48 10.16 8.99
CA ALA A 121 1.35 11.06 8.90
C ALA A 121 1.70 12.28 8.05
N VAL A 122 0.92 12.56 7.02
CA VAL A 122 1.18 13.64 6.05
C VAL A 122 0.01 14.62 5.96
N THR A 123 0.29 15.86 5.56
CA THR A 123 -0.78 16.81 5.24
C THR A 123 -1.33 16.50 3.86
N ALA A 124 -2.63 16.28 3.76
CA ALA A 124 -3.29 15.83 2.53
C ALA A 124 -4.58 16.63 2.26
N PRO A 125 -4.96 16.86 0.99
CA PRO A 125 -6.25 17.44 0.66
C PRO A 125 -7.42 16.60 1.20
N ALA A 126 -8.43 17.27 1.75
CA ALA A 126 -9.66 16.63 2.19
C ALA A 126 -10.33 15.90 1.02
N GLY A 127 -10.95 14.76 1.32
CA GLY A 127 -11.57 13.90 0.32
C GLY A 127 -11.64 12.45 0.78
N ARG A 128 -12.00 11.56 -0.15
CA ARG A 128 -12.11 10.13 0.10
C ARG A 128 -10.97 9.40 -0.60
N TYR A 129 -10.04 8.88 0.19
CA TYR A 129 -8.97 7.99 -0.25
C TYR A 129 -9.53 6.56 -0.26
N ASN A 130 -9.94 6.10 -1.43
CA ASN A 130 -10.66 4.85 -1.69
C ASN A 130 -9.84 3.83 -2.48
N ALA A 131 -8.52 4.02 -2.54
CA ALA A 131 -7.57 3.03 -2.98
C ALA A 131 -6.21 3.32 -2.34
N ILE A 132 -5.38 2.28 -2.20
CA ILE A 132 -4.01 2.37 -1.73
C ILE A 132 -3.16 1.35 -2.49
N SER A 133 -1.90 1.69 -2.73
CA SER A 133 -0.90 0.76 -3.25
C SER A 133 0.37 0.83 -2.42
N TRP A 134 1.14 -0.24 -2.43
CA TRP A 134 2.50 -0.28 -1.88
C TRP A 134 3.30 -1.38 -2.57
N GLN A 135 4.62 -1.25 -2.48
CA GLN A 135 5.55 -2.31 -2.81
C GLN A 135 6.10 -2.92 -1.53
N MET A 136 6.07 -4.24 -1.41
CA MET A 136 6.90 -4.96 -0.47
C MET A 136 8.28 -5.11 -1.11
N VAL A 137 9.33 -4.58 -0.50
CA VAL A 137 10.70 -4.53 -1.04
C VAL A 137 11.72 -4.96 0.01
N GLU A 138 12.93 -5.33 -0.37
CA GLU A 138 13.97 -5.65 0.62
C GLU A 138 14.30 -4.46 1.54
N ALA A 139 14.43 -4.72 2.85
CA ALA A 139 14.84 -3.71 3.80
C ALA A 139 16.28 -3.25 3.53
N PRO A 140 16.54 -1.93 3.44
CA PRO A 140 17.89 -1.44 3.21
C PRO A 140 18.81 -1.59 4.44
N ASP A 141 18.22 -1.61 5.64
CA ASP A 141 18.92 -1.78 6.92
C ASP A 141 17.99 -2.39 8.00
N GLY A 142 18.46 -2.41 9.24
CA GLY A 142 17.68 -2.91 10.38
C GLY A 142 17.65 -4.43 10.51
N PRO A 143 16.77 -4.96 11.38
CA PRO A 143 16.65 -6.39 11.67
C PRO A 143 16.27 -7.25 10.45
N ALA A 144 15.57 -6.67 9.48
CA ALA A 144 15.13 -7.34 8.26
C ALA A 144 16.02 -7.04 7.03
N ALA A 145 17.22 -6.47 7.22
CA ALA A 145 18.09 -6.06 6.11
C ALA A 145 18.29 -7.18 5.07
N GLY A 146 17.99 -6.88 3.80
CA GLY A 146 18.06 -7.82 2.67
C GLY A 146 16.84 -8.75 2.54
N TYR A 147 15.78 -8.53 3.31
CA TYR A 147 14.52 -9.27 3.24
C TYR A 147 13.35 -8.31 3.21
N SER A 148 12.29 -8.68 2.50
CA SER A 148 11.12 -7.84 2.34
C SER A 148 10.07 -8.06 3.43
N ILE A 149 10.00 -9.30 3.94
CA ILE A 149 9.26 -9.65 5.14
C ILE A 149 10.02 -10.71 5.96
N LEU A 150 10.03 -10.53 7.28
CA LEU A 150 10.70 -11.43 8.24
C LEU A 150 9.74 -11.75 9.37
N PHE A 151 9.49 -13.03 9.61
CA PHE A 151 8.72 -13.52 10.74
C PHE A 151 9.67 -14.16 11.75
N ALA A 152 9.60 -13.73 13.01
CA ALA A 152 10.33 -14.35 14.11
C ALA A 152 9.35 -14.71 15.23
N GLY A 153 9.49 -15.90 15.78
CA GLY A 153 8.60 -16.37 16.83
C GLY A 153 8.80 -17.84 17.20
N SER A 154 7.74 -18.45 17.74
CA SER A 154 7.74 -19.87 18.10
C SER A 154 6.46 -20.54 17.64
N ALA A 155 6.56 -21.80 17.23
CA ALA A 155 5.42 -22.65 16.91
C ALA A 155 5.46 -23.89 17.80
N THR A 156 4.35 -24.25 18.43
CA THR A 156 4.25 -25.41 19.31
C THR A 156 3.12 -26.33 18.89
N ARG A 157 3.40 -27.63 18.79
CA ARG A 157 2.39 -28.68 18.63
C ARG A 157 2.70 -29.84 19.55
N GLU A 158 1.75 -30.15 20.43
CA GLU A 158 1.90 -31.14 21.50
C GLU A 158 3.12 -30.87 22.43
N SER A 159 4.22 -31.58 22.24
CA SER A 159 5.47 -31.42 23.00
C SER A 159 6.64 -30.94 22.15
N GLU A 160 6.39 -30.69 20.87
CA GLU A 160 7.36 -30.17 19.93
C GLU A 160 7.22 -28.65 19.85
N THR A 161 8.34 -27.95 20.00
CA THR A 161 8.43 -26.50 19.83
C THR A 161 9.54 -26.21 18.83
N VAL A 162 9.23 -25.34 17.86
CA VAL A 162 10.17 -24.83 16.88
C VAL A 162 10.27 -23.33 17.07
N ASP A 163 11.45 -22.85 17.47
CA ASP A 163 11.78 -21.42 17.40
C ASP A 163 12.11 -21.11 15.95
N PHE A 164 11.44 -20.11 15.35
CA PHE A 164 11.58 -19.83 13.92
C PHE A 164 11.98 -18.38 13.62
N VAL A 165 12.78 -18.25 12.55
CA VAL A 165 13.10 -17.02 11.84
C VAL A 165 12.96 -17.30 10.34
N LEU A 166 11.83 -16.89 9.77
CA LEU A 166 11.49 -17.06 8.36
C LEU A 166 11.74 -15.74 7.62
N LYS A 167 12.71 -15.73 6.70
CA LYS A 167 13.17 -14.52 6.01
C LYS A 167 12.81 -14.61 4.52
N LEU A 168 11.83 -13.83 4.08
CA LEU A 168 11.40 -13.81 2.69
C LEU A 168 11.87 -12.53 2.00
N SER A 169 12.38 -12.65 0.76
CA SER A 169 12.81 -11.53 -0.08
C SER A 169 12.01 -11.32 -1.38
N PRO A 170 10.71 -11.68 -1.50
CA PRO A 170 9.97 -11.34 -2.71
C PRO A 170 9.73 -9.84 -2.80
N GLU A 171 9.79 -9.28 -4.00
CA GLU A 171 9.31 -7.94 -4.28
C GLU A 171 7.91 -8.00 -4.90
N VAL A 172 6.91 -7.39 -4.24
CA VAL A 172 5.49 -7.50 -4.65
C VAL A 172 4.83 -6.14 -4.63
N THR A 173 4.16 -5.78 -5.72
CA THR A 173 3.32 -4.57 -5.77
C THR A 173 1.85 -4.92 -5.59
N TYR A 174 1.25 -4.38 -4.52
CA TYR A 174 -0.18 -4.51 -4.22
C TYR A 174 -0.90 -3.21 -4.58
N THR A 175 -2.04 -3.31 -5.24
CA THR A 175 -2.96 -2.19 -5.48
C THR A 175 -4.37 -2.60 -5.08
N CYS A 176 -4.96 -1.87 -4.14
CA CYS A 176 -6.18 -2.27 -3.44
C CYS A 176 -7.22 -1.17 -3.53
N GLY A 177 -8.50 -1.54 -3.44
CA GLY A 177 -9.62 -0.62 -3.50
C GLY A 177 -9.98 0.00 -2.14
N ASP A 178 -11.28 0.18 -1.92
CA ASP A 178 -11.82 0.65 -0.65
C ASP A 178 -11.44 -0.29 0.50
N PHE A 179 -11.17 0.27 1.67
CA PHE A 179 -11.02 -0.51 2.90
C PHE A 179 -12.31 -1.29 3.20
N VAL A 180 -12.18 -2.58 3.49
CA VAL A 180 -13.28 -3.47 3.84
C VAL A 180 -13.15 -3.89 5.30
N GLY A 181 -14.06 -3.42 6.15
CA GLY A 181 -14.10 -3.77 7.57
C GLY A 181 -15.27 -3.11 8.27
N ASP A 182 -15.36 -3.26 9.60
CA ASP A 182 -16.42 -2.63 10.40
C ASP A 182 -16.28 -1.09 10.42
N ASP A 183 -15.04 -0.60 10.44
CA ASP A 183 -14.73 0.82 10.38
C ASP A 183 -14.59 1.32 8.94
N ARG A 184 -14.96 2.59 8.75
CA ARG A 184 -14.71 3.31 7.49
C ARG A 184 -13.41 4.09 7.60
N LYS A 185 -12.42 3.69 6.82
CA LYS A 185 -11.13 4.37 6.69
C LYS A 185 -11.08 5.23 5.42
N GLY A 186 -10.10 6.13 5.32
CA GLY A 186 -9.82 6.94 4.13
C GLY A 186 -10.70 8.18 3.92
N ILE A 187 -11.59 8.54 4.85
CA ILE A 187 -12.46 9.73 4.71
C ILE A 187 -11.84 10.91 5.46
N LEU A 188 -11.09 11.76 4.76
CA LEU A 188 -10.40 12.91 5.33
C LEU A 188 -11.24 14.19 5.23
N ALA A 189 -11.73 14.68 6.37
CA ALA A 189 -12.33 16.01 6.45
C ALA A 189 -11.27 17.11 6.69
N ALA A 190 -11.62 18.36 6.36
CA ALA A 190 -10.75 19.51 6.56
C ALA A 190 -10.40 19.72 8.05
N GLY A 191 -9.10 19.77 8.36
CA GLY A 191 -8.59 19.94 9.71
C GLY A 191 -8.72 18.72 10.63
N GLU A 192 -9.21 17.59 10.11
CA GLU A 192 -9.32 16.32 10.83
C GLU A 192 -8.18 15.36 10.45
N THR A 193 -8.15 14.21 11.13
CA THR A 193 -7.26 13.09 10.82
C THR A 193 -8.10 11.95 10.28
N ALA A 194 -7.61 11.28 9.25
CA ALA A 194 -8.11 9.99 8.78
C ALA A 194 -6.93 9.08 8.47
N ASP A 195 -7.16 7.78 8.43
CA ASP A 195 -6.13 6.80 8.10
C ASP A 195 -6.48 5.99 6.86
N VAL A 196 -5.45 5.49 6.19
CA VAL A 196 -5.48 4.41 5.20
C VAL A 196 -4.54 3.31 5.68
N GLN A 197 -4.84 2.06 5.36
CA GLN A 197 -4.16 0.92 5.94
C GLN A 197 -3.78 -0.10 4.87
N ALA A 198 -2.53 -0.56 4.89
CA ALA A 198 -2.11 -1.80 4.28
C ALA A 198 -2.26 -2.94 5.31
N THR A 199 -2.90 -4.02 4.93
CA THR A 199 -3.15 -5.18 5.81
C THR A 199 -2.42 -6.40 5.27
N PHE A 200 -1.87 -7.23 6.16
CA PHE A 200 -1.18 -8.47 5.83
C PHE A 200 -1.88 -9.64 6.53
N HIS A 201 -2.59 -10.44 5.75
CA HIS A 201 -3.37 -11.58 6.27
C HIS A 201 -2.48 -12.79 6.50
N LEU A 202 -2.18 -13.08 7.78
CA LEU A 202 -1.27 -14.15 8.18
C LEU A 202 -1.90 -15.55 8.08
N ASP A 203 -3.22 -15.63 8.11
CA ASP A 203 -3.97 -16.85 7.88
C ASP A 203 -3.86 -17.32 6.42
N HIS A 204 -3.53 -16.46 5.47
CA HIS A 204 -3.15 -16.90 4.12
C HIS A 204 -1.81 -17.66 4.10
N LEU A 205 -0.91 -17.41 5.07
CA LEU A 205 0.36 -18.13 5.17
C LEU A 205 0.23 -19.45 5.91
N PHE A 206 -0.35 -19.42 7.12
CA PHE A 206 -0.38 -20.60 8.00
C PHE A 206 -1.72 -21.34 7.99
N GLY A 207 -2.77 -20.72 7.44
CA GLY A 207 -4.13 -21.21 7.57
C GLY A 207 -4.60 -21.17 9.03
N GLU A 208 -5.83 -21.63 9.26
CA GLU A 208 -6.38 -21.80 10.60
C GLU A 208 -7.07 -23.16 10.76
N VAL A 209 -6.87 -23.80 11.92
CA VAL A 209 -7.34 -25.17 12.21
C VAL A 209 -8.87 -25.34 12.10
N ASP A 210 -9.64 -24.26 12.29
CA ASP A 210 -11.11 -24.29 12.31
C ASP A 210 -11.77 -23.66 11.06
N LYS A 211 -10.97 -23.31 10.04
CA LYS A 211 -11.47 -22.80 8.74
C LYS A 211 -11.46 -23.92 7.69
N ASP A 212 -12.58 -24.15 7.01
CA ASP A 212 -12.68 -25.12 5.90
C ASP A 212 -13.16 -24.39 4.64
N ASP A 213 -12.35 -23.42 4.21
CA ASP A 213 -12.57 -22.62 3.03
C ASP A 213 -11.43 -22.81 2.02
N ASP A 214 -11.60 -22.19 0.85
CA ASP A 214 -10.62 -22.30 -0.24
C ASP A 214 -9.28 -21.61 0.12
N PHE A 215 -9.29 -20.60 1.01
CA PHE A 215 -8.07 -19.93 1.45
C PHE A 215 -7.22 -20.84 2.35
N ASN A 216 -7.86 -21.57 3.26
CA ASN A 216 -7.16 -22.50 4.14
C ASN A 216 -6.49 -23.66 3.37
N GLN A 217 -7.06 -24.05 2.22
CA GLN A 217 -6.47 -25.04 1.33
C GLN A 217 -5.24 -24.51 0.58
N LEU A 218 -5.16 -23.19 0.36
CA LEU A 218 -4.07 -22.52 -0.35
C LEU A 218 -2.98 -21.98 0.59
N ALA A 219 -3.20 -22.00 1.90
CA ALA A 219 -2.17 -21.69 2.88
C ALA A 219 -1.06 -22.76 2.89
N LEU A 220 0.16 -22.39 3.26
CA LEU A 220 1.26 -23.34 3.42
C LEU A 220 1.05 -24.22 4.66
N GLY A 221 0.63 -23.62 5.78
CA GLY A 221 0.69 -24.27 7.09
C GLY A 221 2.07 -24.13 7.73
N PHE A 222 2.28 -24.83 8.85
CA PHE A 222 3.57 -24.85 9.55
C PHE A 222 4.28 -26.21 9.45
N ASP A 223 3.60 -27.29 9.08
CA ASP A 223 4.20 -28.62 8.91
C ASP A 223 5.40 -28.63 7.95
N PRO A 224 5.32 -28.04 6.73
CA PRO A 224 6.47 -28.02 5.82
C PRO A 224 7.68 -27.29 6.41
N LEU A 225 7.45 -26.28 7.24
CA LEU A 225 8.50 -25.49 7.91
C LEU A 225 9.10 -26.27 9.09
N ALA A 226 8.27 -26.96 9.88
CA ALA A 226 8.73 -27.81 10.98
C ALA A 226 9.57 -28.99 10.49
N GLU A 227 9.22 -29.59 9.34
CA GLU A 227 9.95 -30.73 8.76
C GLU A 227 11.41 -30.41 8.41
N ILE A 228 11.71 -29.15 8.07
CA ILE A 228 13.06 -28.69 7.73
C ILE A 228 13.79 -28.06 8.93
N ALA A 229 13.13 -27.93 10.08
CA ALA A 229 13.75 -27.44 11.30
C ALA A 229 14.81 -28.44 11.82
N THR A 230 15.91 -27.92 12.36
CA THR A 230 16.99 -28.73 12.93
C THR A 230 17.15 -28.41 14.41
N ASP A 231 17.11 -29.45 15.26
CA ASP A 231 17.26 -29.33 16.71
C ASP A 231 16.28 -28.32 17.36
N GLY A 232 15.03 -28.25 16.84
CA GLY A 232 13.98 -27.36 17.32
C GLY A 232 14.14 -25.90 16.88
N VAL A 233 14.99 -25.63 15.89
CA VAL A 233 15.22 -24.30 15.35
C VAL A 233 15.04 -24.29 13.84
N LEU A 234 14.30 -23.30 13.35
CA LEU A 234 14.17 -22.96 11.95
C LEU A 234 14.75 -21.55 11.72
N ASP A 235 15.82 -21.42 10.96
CA ASP A 235 16.37 -20.10 10.59
C ASP A 235 16.74 -20.16 9.11
N VAL A 236 15.83 -19.70 8.25
CA VAL A 236 15.90 -19.94 6.80
C VAL A 236 15.52 -18.69 6.01
N SER A 237 16.24 -18.49 4.91
CA SER A 237 15.99 -17.49 3.87
C SER A 237 15.19 -18.04 2.69
N THR A 238 14.68 -17.18 1.81
CA THR A 238 14.03 -17.58 0.55
C THR A 238 14.85 -18.58 -0.25
N ASP A 239 16.17 -18.34 -0.40
CA ASP A 239 17.07 -19.25 -1.12
C ASP A 239 17.16 -20.62 -0.43
N GLU A 240 17.26 -20.63 0.89
CA GLU A 240 17.33 -21.85 1.69
C GLU A 240 16.01 -22.63 1.69
N LEU A 241 14.87 -21.94 1.60
CA LEU A 241 13.56 -22.57 1.43
C LEU A 241 13.45 -23.24 0.06
N ALA A 242 13.96 -22.61 -1.01
CA ALA A 242 13.96 -23.18 -2.35
C ALA A 242 14.73 -24.51 -2.41
N ASP A 243 15.80 -24.63 -1.62
CA ASP A 243 16.64 -25.83 -1.52
C ASP A 243 16.06 -26.91 -0.59
N GLN A 244 15.32 -26.52 0.45
CA GLN A 244 14.91 -27.43 1.54
C GLN A 244 13.45 -27.85 1.49
N LEU A 245 12.54 -26.99 1.03
CA LEU A 245 11.14 -27.36 0.86
C LEU A 245 10.96 -28.30 -0.33
N SER A 246 9.81 -28.99 -0.35
CA SER A 246 9.39 -29.64 -1.58
C SER A 246 9.14 -28.57 -2.66
N ALA A 247 9.29 -28.96 -3.93
CA ALA A 247 9.03 -28.03 -5.04
C ALA A 247 7.57 -27.52 -5.03
N GLU A 248 6.62 -28.35 -4.58
CA GLU A 248 5.21 -28.01 -4.47
C GLU A 248 4.97 -26.98 -3.35
N ASP A 249 5.59 -27.17 -2.18
CA ASP A 249 5.45 -26.24 -1.05
C ASP A 249 6.12 -24.90 -1.32
N TYR A 250 7.31 -24.90 -1.97
CA TYR A 250 7.97 -23.67 -2.37
C TYR A 250 7.18 -22.90 -3.45
N GLU A 251 6.63 -23.62 -4.43
CA GLU A 251 5.75 -23.02 -5.44
C GLU A 251 4.47 -22.47 -4.80
N LEU A 252 3.85 -23.20 -3.88
CA LEU A 252 2.69 -22.74 -3.10
C LEU A 252 3.01 -21.44 -2.35
N LEU A 253 4.13 -21.41 -1.62
CA LEU A 253 4.57 -20.24 -0.87
C LEU A 253 4.78 -19.03 -1.77
N MET A 254 5.61 -19.17 -2.81
CA MET A 254 6.06 -18.01 -3.59
C MET A 254 5.08 -17.57 -4.67
N ALA A 255 4.33 -18.50 -5.27
CA ALA A 255 3.43 -18.19 -6.39
C ALA A 255 1.97 -17.98 -5.97
N THR A 256 1.57 -18.46 -4.78
CA THR A 256 0.18 -18.34 -4.30
C THR A 256 0.10 -17.55 -3.00
N VAL A 257 0.79 -17.99 -1.95
CA VAL A 257 0.66 -17.38 -0.62
C VAL A 257 1.19 -15.95 -0.60
N VAL A 258 2.43 -15.73 -1.06
CA VAL A 258 3.07 -14.40 -1.05
C VAL A 258 2.21 -13.36 -1.77
N PRO A 259 1.73 -13.58 -3.02
CA PRO A 259 0.84 -12.63 -3.71
C PRO A 259 -0.50 -12.35 -3.02
N GLU A 260 -0.96 -13.25 -2.15
CA GLU A 260 -2.25 -13.12 -1.47
C GLU A 260 -2.12 -12.54 -0.06
N LEU A 261 -0.91 -12.17 0.41
CA LEU A 261 -0.74 -11.59 1.75
C LEU A 261 -1.38 -10.20 1.86
N GLY A 262 -1.23 -9.36 0.84
CA GLY A 262 -1.62 -7.95 0.88
C GLY A 262 -3.13 -7.71 0.73
N HIS A 263 -3.69 -6.95 1.66
CA HIS A 263 -5.10 -6.60 1.77
C HIS A 263 -5.34 -5.14 2.24
N VAL A 264 -6.60 -4.69 2.22
CA VAL A 264 -7.09 -3.47 2.87
C VAL A 264 -8.26 -3.79 3.80
N GLY A 265 -7.94 -4.09 5.06
CA GLY A 265 -8.86 -4.84 5.92
C GLY A 265 -9.10 -6.21 5.29
N GLU A 266 -10.36 -6.56 5.01
CA GLU A 266 -10.76 -7.79 4.30
C GLU A 266 -10.76 -7.63 2.76
N GLY A 267 -10.34 -6.49 2.24
CA GLY A 267 -10.38 -6.19 0.81
C GLY A 267 -9.15 -6.72 0.08
N HIS A 268 -9.35 -7.61 -0.90
CA HIS A 268 -8.26 -8.12 -1.72
C HIS A 268 -7.55 -7.02 -2.54
N CYS A 269 -6.26 -7.23 -2.76
CA CYS A 269 -5.44 -6.41 -3.63
C CYS A 269 -5.17 -7.10 -4.96
N ARG A 270 -4.96 -6.30 -6.00
CA ARG A 270 -4.39 -6.76 -7.27
C ARG A 270 -2.88 -6.72 -7.19
N VAL A 271 -2.24 -7.83 -7.58
CA VAL A 271 -0.78 -7.88 -7.77
C VAL A 271 -0.44 -7.51 -9.21
N SER A 272 0.42 -6.51 -9.41
CA SER A 272 0.88 -6.10 -10.75
C SER A 272 2.29 -6.57 -11.08
N ASP A 273 3.14 -6.75 -10.07
CA ASP A 273 4.54 -7.13 -10.20
C ASP A 273 4.92 -8.07 -9.05
N LEU A 274 5.59 -9.18 -9.38
CA LEU A 274 6.13 -10.17 -8.46
C LEU A 274 7.52 -10.57 -8.94
N THR A 275 8.53 -10.34 -8.10
CA THR A 275 9.90 -10.83 -8.28
C THR A 275 10.23 -11.75 -7.11
N ILE A 276 10.77 -12.93 -7.44
CA ILE A 276 11.18 -13.98 -6.50
C ILE A 276 12.69 -14.19 -6.63
#